data_AF-U5MSK1-F1
#
_entry.id   AF-U5MSK1-F1
#
_cell.length_a   1.000
_cell.length_b   1.000
_cell.length_c   1.000
_cell.angle_alpha   90.00
_cell.angle_beta   90.00
_cell.angle_gamma   90.00
#
_symmetry.space_group_name_H-M   'P 1'
#
loop_
_entity.id
_entity.type
_entity.pdbx_description
1 polymer ?
#
loop_
_entity_poly.entity_id
_entity_poly.type
_entity_poly.pdbx_seq_one_letter_code
_entity_poly.pdbx_strand_id
1 'polypeptide(L)' 'MNIILLSFMEAIIVSILGLIIFIGVLCMPRKGIVIHKEFRVDSEGFCLRIERQKEKNS' A
#
# COMPACT_ATOMS: atom_id res chain seq x y z
N MET A 1 -2.91 -33.85 12.12
CA MET A 1 -2.69 -33.13 10.84
C MET A 1 -3.66 -31.96 10.59
N ASN A 2 -4.67 -31.71 11.45
CA ASN A 2 -5.60 -30.57 11.31
C ASN A 2 -5.15 -29.27 11.99
N ILE A 3 -4.43 -29.36 13.12
CA ILE A 3 -4.00 -28.16 13.89
C ILE A 3 -2.97 -27.33 13.10
N ILE A 4 -2.06 -27.99 12.40
CA ILE A 4 -1.03 -27.34 11.56
C ILE A 4 -1.70 -26.61 10.39
N LEU A 5 -2.68 -27.25 9.74
CA LEU A 5 -3.41 -26.66 8.62
C LEU A 5 -4.26 -25.45 9.06
N LEU A 6 -4.89 -25.54 10.24
CA LEU A 6 -5.68 -24.45 10.81
C LEU A 6 -4.78 -23.25 11.14
N SER A 7 -3.64 -23.49 11.79
CA SER A 7 -2.68 -22.44 12.14
C SER A 7 -2.08 -21.77 10.90
N PHE A 8 -1.86 -22.54 9.83
CA PHE A 8 -1.41 -22.01 8.54
C PHE A 8 -2.47 -21.11 7.88
N MET A 9 -3.74 -21.50 7.92
CA MET A 9 -4.84 -20.68 7.40
C MET A 9 -5.02 -19.38 8.18
N GLU A 10 -4.92 -19.41 9.51
CA GLU A 10 -4.98 -18.20 10.34
C GLU A 10 -3.84 -17.24 10.02
N ALA A 11 -2.61 -17.75 9.86
CA ALA A 11 -1.46 -16.93 9.49
C ALA A 11 -1.63 -16.24 8.13
N ILE A 12 -2.20 -16.95 7.14
CA ILE A 12 -2.53 -16.38 5.83
C ILE A 12 -3.57 -15.28 5.96
N ILE A 13 -4.66 -15.53 6.70
CA ILE A 13 -5.76 -14.58 6.87
C ILE A 13 -5.25 -13.30 7.53
N VAL A 14 -4.48 -13.41 8.62
CA VAL A 14 -3.88 -12.25 9.31
C VAL A 14 -2.95 -11.47 8.38
N SER A 15 -2.13 -12.17 7.59
CA SER A 15 -1.22 -11.53 6.64
C SER A 15 -1.95 -10.77 5.52
N ILE A 16 -3.02 -11.34 4.97
CA ILE A 16 -3.85 -10.70 3.95
C ILE A 16 -4.56 -9.48 4.52
N LEU A 17 -5.15 -9.58 5.71
CA LEU A 17 -5.79 -8.46 6.39
C LEU A 17 -4.81 -7.30 6.65
N GLY A 18 -3.59 -7.62 7.12
CA GLY A 18 -2.54 -6.63 7.32
C GLY A 18 -2.16 -5.92 6.00
N LEU A 19 -2.04 -6.68 4.92
CA LEU A 19 -1.73 -6.13 3.59
C LEU A 19 -2.84 -5.20 3.08
N ILE A 20 -4.12 -5.57 3.25
CA ILE A 20 -5.28 -4.77 2.85
C ILE A 20 -5.30 -3.44 3.61
N ILE A 21 -5.06 -3.46 4.92
CA ILE A 21 -5.00 -2.24 5.74
C ILE A 21 -3.84 -1.35 5.28
N PHE A 22 -2.68 -1.92 5.01
CA PHE A 22 -1.50 -1.18 4.55
C PHE A 22 -1.74 -0.49 3.20
N ILE A 23 -2.34 -1.19 2.24
CA ILE A 23 -2.74 -0.63 0.94
C ILE A 23 -3.81 0.45 1.16
N GLY A 24 -4.78 0.21 2.04
CA GLY A 24 -5.81 1.18 2.42
C GLY A 24 -5.20 2.49 2.92
N VAL A 25 -4.22 2.43 3.82
CA VAL A 25 -3.52 3.62 4.34
C VAL A 25 -2.68 4.31 3.26
N LEU A 26 -2.00 3.56 2.39
CA LEU A 26 -1.25 4.10 1.26
C LEU A 26 -2.15 4.79 0.23
N CYS A 27 -3.35 4.26 0.01
CA CYS A 27 -4.33 4.76 -0.95
C CYS A 27 -5.29 5.78 -0.35
N MET A 28 -5.34 5.93 0.98
CA MET A 28 -6.23 6.88 1.63
C MET A 28 -5.83 8.31 1.25
N PRO A 29 -6.67 9.05 0.51
CA PRO A 29 -6.40 10.42 0.17
C PRO A 29 -6.47 11.23 1.47
N ARG A 30 -5.32 11.68 1.99
CA ARG A 30 -5.30 12.68 3.06
C ARG A 30 -5.93 13.95 2.48
N LYS A 31 -7.11 14.34 2.98
CA LYS A 31 -7.79 15.59 2.59
C LYS A 31 -6.77 16.76 2.63
N GLY A 32 -6.62 17.46 1.51
CA GLY A 32 -5.68 18.58 1.34
C GLY A 32 -4.25 18.23 0.89
N ILE A 33 -3.97 16.95 0.56
CA ILE A 33 -2.69 16.54 -0.03
C ILE A 33 -2.94 15.82 -1.34
N VAL A 34 -2.67 16.50 -2.46
CA VAL A 34 -2.59 15.85 -3.77
C VAL A 34 -1.26 15.11 -3.83
N ILE A 35 -1.31 13.79 -3.63
CA ILE A 35 -0.13 12.93 -3.78
C ILE A 35 -0.09 12.49 -5.23
N HIS A 36 0.84 13.05 -6.00
CA HIS A 36 1.11 12.54 -7.34
C HIS A 36 2.06 11.35 -7.20
N LYS A 37 1.57 10.16 -7.56
CA LYS A 37 2.37 8.93 -7.59
C LYS A 37 2.70 8.64 -9.04
N GLU A 38 3.94 8.88 -9.41
CA GLU A 38 4.43 8.50 -10.75
C GLU A 38 5.11 7.14 -10.63
N PHE A 39 4.64 6.19 -11.44
CA PHE A 39 5.14 4.83 -11.47
C PHE A 39 5.89 4.64 -12.77
N ARG A 40 7.23 4.55 -12.70
CA ARG A 40 8.07 4.21 -13.85
C ARG A 40 8.77 2.87 -13.60
N VAL A 41 8.59 1.98 -14.55
CA VAL A 41 9.28 0.69 -14.61
C VAL A 41 10.13 0.75 -15.87
N ASP A 42 11.44 0.86 -15.68
CA ASP A 42 12.41 0.83 -16.77
C ASP A 42 13.24 -0.46 -16.66
N SER A 43 13.99 -0.78 -17.72
CA SER A 43 14.88 -1.95 -17.76
C SER A 43 15.94 -1.98 -16.65
N GLU A 44 16.18 -0.83 -16.00
CA GLU A 44 17.15 -0.67 -14.90
C GLU A 44 16.52 -0.86 -13.51
N GLY A 45 15.18 -0.88 -13.40
CA GLY A 45 14.50 -1.14 -12.13
C GLY A 45 13.20 -0.37 -11.93
N PHE A 46 12.77 -0.35 -10.67
CA PHE A 46 11.50 0.24 -10.25
C PHE A 46 11.72 1.60 -9.60
N CYS A 47 11.11 2.66 -10.15
CA CYS A 47 11.12 4.01 -9.57
C CYS A 47 9.71 4.43 -9.16
N LEU A 48 9.51 4.61 -7.84
CA LEU A 48 8.28 5.17 -7.27
C LEU A 48 8.55 6.61 -6.82
N ARG A 49 7.99 7.58 -7.54
CA ARG A 49 8.08 8.99 -7.14
C ARG A 49 6.78 9.41 -6.47
N ILE A 50 6.87 9.69 -5.16
CA ILE A 50 5.75 10.17 -4.34
C ILE A 50 5.98 11.64 -4.07
N GLU A 51 5.30 12.52 -4.80
CA GLU A 51 5.46 13.97 -4.62
C GLU A 51 4.25 14.56 -3.88
N ARG A 52 4.53 15.26 -2.77
CA ARG A 52 3.51 15.94 -1.97
C ARG A 52 3.25 17.31 -2.56
N GLN A 53 2.22 17.46 -3.41
CA GLN A 53 1.77 18.79 -3.77
C GLN A 53 1.07 19.44 -2.56
N LYS A 54 1.65 20.54 -2.07
CA LYS A 54 0.89 21.48 -1.24
C LYS A 54 -0.17 22.09 -2.14
N GLU A 55 -1.43 21.90 -1.79
CA GLU A 55 -2.52 22.68 -2.33
C GLU A 55 -2.15 24.16 -2.15
N LYS A 56 -1.97 24.86 -3.27
CA LYS A 56 -1.69 26.30 -3.26
C LYS A 56 -3.00 26.93 -2.82
N ASN A 57 -3.15 27.19 -1.52
CA ASN A 57 -4.26 27.96 -0.97
C ASN A 57 -4.40 29.22 -1.82
N SER A 58 -5.49 29.30 -2.55
CA SER A 58 -5.94 30.46 -3.31
C SER A 58 -7.19 31.02 -2.68
#